data_AF-A0A1J4KA37-F1
#
_entry.id   AF-A0A1J4KA37-F1
#
_cell.length_a   1.000
_cell.length_b   1.000
_cell.length_c   1.000
_cell.angle_alpha   90.00
_cell.angle_beta   90.00
_cell.angle_gamma   90.00
#
_symmetry.space_group_name_H-M   'P 1'
#
loop_
_entity.id
_entity.type
_entity.pdbx_description
1 polymer ?
#
loop_
_entity_poly.entity_id
_entity_poly.type
_entity_poly.pdbx_seq_one_letter_code
_entity_poly.pdbx_strand_id
1 'polypeptide(L)'
;MNNFNKDSCSFNNFYSSFSVNKFFNSKPFYKMDELPIYLIPEVQHHRSYFFARNAEKVHPLPITIIGYRTWLLTSALDSFCEPYNLITVPESNQKAKLYKVRFPQGEPDFESFSLQVIPTDDGNVICMSTNKFWEIESRSLCIPMLSTKWKARSLFFHSLAALYHLGIIPTLSENTFSTISDLSKYELDLNAQYGTDTSLQESLHYIFKSTLFSLDFFGFTETNDEKTKEYLNYTRNLMENDDNNFFGFSQISYAISNYNVKCEMQTLFCQDEKSTHFLSGYNYKLLIKSVSAVIHLLTQNGYNISNNDSLISAISTFQATKKLKVTGICDSQTLLILWKQSISSSMTLPVIFEKTGFVPQKATTKYSNFYIEKDIIHDTNNQNSNENINNQNNNSNKNPFNNMNKSMGNNNNNSNSISTNNNVNSNANSNSNKTISVSKKEDHEREVLRYKLNDVISRIPDLHQYELWTERQIEKELNEITMKCVALNQRIEGIKKRTKSAQELIARTTDMNSMCDDLLNESSASLNDILKSHMKAQEKFEEIRTYISIQRRTNHILAFCGFIFLILYCFRLFHIYPFR
;
A
#
# COMPACT_ATOMS: atom_id res chain seq x y z
N MET A 1 3.69 59.09 10.49
CA MET A 1 4.99 58.63 11.01
C MET A 1 4.73 57.53 12.02
N ASN A 2 5.12 56.29 11.68
CA ASN A 2 5.71 55.21 12.49
C ASN A 2 5.40 55.21 14.02
N ASN A 3 5.02 54.13 14.70
CA ASN A 3 5.33 52.70 14.53
C ASN A 3 4.49 51.81 15.49
N PHE A 4 4.14 50.62 15.01
CA PHE A 4 4.14 49.28 15.65
C PHE A 4 3.45 48.96 17.01
N ASN A 5 2.34 48.21 16.89
CA ASN A 5 2.03 46.85 17.40
C ASN A 5 2.45 46.39 18.82
N LYS A 6 1.43 46.03 19.62
CA LYS A 6 1.30 44.73 20.30
C LYS A 6 -0.12 44.55 20.86
N ASP A 7 -1.00 43.93 20.08
CA ASP A 7 -2.25 43.37 20.60
C ASP A 7 -2.09 41.84 20.75
N SER A 8 -1.89 41.42 21.99
CA SER A 8 -2.02 40.03 22.42
C SER A 8 -3.42 39.82 22.96
N CYS A 9 -4.34 39.36 22.11
CA CYS A 9 -5.66 38.91 22.53
C CYS A 9 -5.66 37.41 22.80
N SER A 10 -6.08 37.11 24.03
CA SER A 10 -6.40 35.82 24.61
C SER A 10 -7.32 34.95 23.75
N PHE A 11 -6.95 33.68 23.56
CA PHE A 11 -7.88 32.59 23.24
C PHE A 11 -7.63 31.43 24.21
N ASN A 12 -8.21 31.56 25.41
CA ASN A 12 -8.58 30.44 26.25
C ASN A 12 -10.09 30.27 26.11
N ASN A 13 -10.52 29.13 25.56
CA ASN A 13 -11.81 28.45 25.76
C ASN A 13 -12.19 27.72 24.47
N PHE A 14 -11.81 26.44 24.36
CA PHE A 14 -12.60 25.39 23.69
C PHE A 14 -11.95 24.02 23.98
N TYR A 15 -11.90 23.64 25.26
CA TYR A 15 -11.69 22.26 25.69
C TYR A 15 -12.68 21.96 26.82
N SER A 16 -13.91 21.64 26.45
CA SER A 16 -14.88 21.09 27.40
C SER A 16 -16.01 20.35 26.68
N SER A 17 -15.73 19.11 26.25
CA SER A 17 -16.73 18.02 26.22
C SER A 17 -16.14 16.71 25.70
N PHE A 18 -15.21 16.12 26.44
CA PHE A 18 -15.12 14.65 26.53
C PHE A 18 -14.97 14.31 28.00
N SER A 19 -16.04 13.77 28.57
CA SER A 19 -16.11 13.32 29.95
C SER A 19 -15.31 12.04 30.13
N VAL A 20 -13.99 12.17 30.29
CA VAL A 20 -13.14 11.20 31.00
C VAL A 20 -12.93 11.74 32.41
N ASN A 21 -14.02 11.81 33.18
CA ASN A 21 -13.99 12.21 34.59
C ASN A 21 -14.81 11.21 35.40
N LYS A 22 -14.25 10.01 35.56
CA LYS A 22 -14.44 9.12 36.70
C LYS A 22 -13.13 8.34 36.84
N PHE A 23 -12.56 8.33 38.05
CA PHE A 23 -11.22 7.80 38.42
C PHE A 23 -10.04 8.77 38.45
N PHE A 24 -10.20 9.92 39.13
CA PHE A 24 -9.07 10.50 39.88
C PHE A 24 -9.47 10.63 41.34
N ASN A 25 -9.54 9.48 42.03
CA ASN A 25 -9.32 9.48 43.48
C ASN A 25 -7.87 9.89 43.71
N SER A 26 -7.67 10.89 44.57
CA SER A 26 -6.36 11.34 45.05
C SER A 26 -5.59 10.15 45.63
N LYS A 27 -4.75 9.51 44.82
CA LYS A 27 -3.86 8.44 45.27
C LYS A 27 -2.74 9.04 46.14
N PRO A 28 -2.32 8.36 47.21
CA PRO A 28 -1.23 8.81 48.06
C PRO A 28 0.06 8.94 47.24
N PHE A 29 0.86 9.96 47.55
CA PHE A 29 2.22 10.11 47.04
C PHE A 29 3.08 8.96 47.57
N TYR A 30 3.20 7.87 46.80
CA TYR A 30 4.18 6.83 47.05
C TYR A 30 5.59 7.40 46.81
N LYS A 31 6.55 7.02 47.64
CA LYS A 31 7.96 7.29 47.34
C LYS A 31 8.31 6.57 46.04
N MET A 32 8.88 7.28 45.07
CA MET A 32 9.24 6.77 43.74
C MET A 32 10.06 5.47 43.77
N ASP A 33 10.79 5.21 44.85
CA ASP A 33 11.63 4.02 45.01
C ASP A 33 10.88 2.75 45.41
N GLU A 34 9.63 2.86 45.86
CA GLU A 34 8.80 1.72 46.29
C GLU A 34 7.97 1.12 45.15
N LEU A 35 7.95 1.78 43.98
CA LEU A 35 7.16 1.29 42.84
C LEU A 35 7.81 0.07 42.18
N PRO A 36 7.01 -0.96 41.82
CA PRO A 36 7.51 -2.15 41.14
C PRO A 36 8.18 -1.79 39.81
N ILE A 37 9.26 -2.49 39.50
CA ILE A 37 10.01 -2.34 38.25
C ILE A 37 9.43 -3.29 37.22
N TYR A 38 9.09 -2.75 36.05
CA TYR A 38 8.64 -3.50 34.90
C TYR A 38 9.68 -3.49 33.78
N LEU A 39 9.68 -4.55 32.97
CA LEU A 39 10.59 -4.73 31.84
C LEU A 39 9.79 -4.78 30.54
N ILE A 40 9.98 -3.79 29.67
CA ILE A 40 9.27 -3.66 28.39
C ILE A 40 10.25 -3.55 27.20
N PRO A 41 9.87 -4.01 25.99
CA PRO A 41 10.79 -4.02 24.85
C PRO A 41 11.02 -2.61 24.26
N GLU A 42 10.08 -1.68 24.43
CA GLU A 42 10.21 -0.33 23.91
C GLU A 42 9.53 0.70 24.80
N VAL A 43 9.85 1.99 24.59
CA VAL A 43 9.23 3.10 25.33
C VAL A 43 8.93 4.22 24.36
N GLN A 44 7.65 4.55 24.19
CA GLN A 44 7.15 5.52 23.21
C GLN A 44 6.22 6.56 23.87
N HIS A 45 6.79 7.51 24.62
CA HIS A 45 5.98 8.51 25.36
C HIS A 45 5.12 9.43 24.46
N HIS A 46 5.50 9.60 23.18
CA HIS A 46 4.80 10.47 22.24
C HIS A 46 3.58 9.81 21.59
N ARG A 47 3.38 8.50 21.75
CA ARG A 47 2.27 7.77 21.13
C ARG A 47 1.10 7.64 22.09
N SER A 48 -0.05 8.19 21.70
CA SER A 48 -1.25 8.24 22.55
C SER A 48 -1.81 6.85 22.89
N TYR A 49 -1.74 5.90 21.94
CA TYR A 49 -2.25 4.54 22.08
C TYR A 49 -1.25 3.54 22.64
N PHE A 50 0.01 3.94 22.86
CA PHE A 50 1.02 3.02 23.37
C PHE A 50 0.62 2.53 24.77
N PHE A 51 0.57 1.20 24.97
CA PHE A 51 0.02 0.61 26.21
C PHE A 51 0.74 1.09 27.47
N ALA A 52 2.03 1.40 27.34
CA ALA A 52 2.90 1.88 28.41
C ALA A 52 3.23 3.39 28.26
N ARG A 53 2.29 4.20 27.76
CA ARG A 53 2.42 5.66 27.59
C ARG A 53 2.93 6.38 28.84
N ASN A 54 2.44 5.98 30.01
CA ASN A 54 2.77 6.58 31.31
C ASN A 54 3.99 5.91 32.00
N ALA A 55 4.71 5.04 31.30
CA ALA A 55 5.97 4.49 31.79
C ALA A 55 7.01 5.59 31.94
N GLU A 56 7.84 5.52 32.98
CA GLU A 56 9.06 6.31 33.14
C GLU A 56 10.26 5.38 33.20
N LYS A 57 11.32 5.70 32.46
CA LYS A 57 12.55 4.89 32.46
C LYS A 57 13.27 5.04 33.79
N VAL A 58 13.54 3.92 34.44
CA VAL A 58 14.43 3.85 35.61
C VAL A 58 15.89 3.92 35.17
N HIS A 59 16.20 3.38 33.99
CA HIS A 59 17.55 3.34 33.44
C HIS A 59 17.54 3.68 31.93
N PRO A 60 18.52 4.46 31.42
CA PRO A 60 18.54 4.90 30.02
C PRO A 60 18.81 3.75 29.04
N LEU A 61 19.61 2.76 29.44
CA LEU A 61 19.98 1.61 28.62
C LEU A 61 19.14 0.38 28.97
N PRO A 62 18.78 -0.46 27.98
CA PRO A 62 18.10 -1.71 28.25
C PRO A 62 19.05 -2.74 28.87
N ILE A 63 18.49 -3.64 29.68
CA ILE A 63 19.18 -4.80 30.26
C ILE A 63 18.92 -6.04 29.40
N THR A 64 19.76 -7.06 29.55
CA THR A 64 19.56 -8.34 28.84
C THR A 64 18.93 -9.37 29.77
N ILE A 65 17.80 -9.95 29.35
CA ILE A 65 17.09 -11.00 30.09
C ILE A 65 17.13 -12.29 29.27
N ILE A 66 17.44 -13.40 29.94
CA ILE A 66 17.52 -14.74 29.34
C ILE A 66 16.15 -15.43 29.42
N GLY A 67 15.82 -16.25 28.43
CA GLY A 67 14.55 -16.99 28.36
C GLY A 67 13.44 -16.22 27.63
N TYR A 68 13.79 -15.14 26.93
CA TYR A 68 12.84 -14.31 26.21
C TYR A 68 13.42 -13.86 24.86
N ARG A 69 12.54 -13.61 23.91
CA ARG A 69 12.86 -13.01 22.61
C ARG A 69 11.91 -11.86 22.31
N THR A 70 12.41 -10.86 21.60
CA THR A 70 11.60 -9.71 21.15
C THR A 70 11.24 -9.87 19.68
N TRP A 71 9.98 -9.65 19.37
CA TRP A 71 9.38 -9.82 18.05
C TRP A 71 8.72 -8.52 17.62
N LEU A 72 8.97 -8.14 16.39
CA LEU A 72 8.37 -7.00 15.72
C LEU A 72 7.13 -7.47 14.97
N LEU A 73 6.00 -6.82 15.23
CA LEU A 73 4.74 -7.07 14.52
C LEU A 73 4.70 -6.26 13.23
N THR A 74 4.74 -6.94 12.08
CA THR A 74 4.77 -6.24 10.78
C THR A 74 3.49 -5.45 10.52
N SER A 75 2.32 -5.93 10.98
CA SER A 75 1.05 -5.20 10.85
C SER A 75 0.97 -3.92 11.68
N ALA A 76 1.77 -3.80 12.74
CA ALA A 76 1.77 -2.63 13.61
C ALA A 76 2.78 -1.57 13.16
N LEU A 77 3.64 -1.89 12.19
CA LEU A 77 4.79 -1.05 11.86
C LEU A 77 4.40 0.37 11.55
N ASP A 78 3.59 0.64 10.54
CA ASP A 78 3.12 1.98 10.21
C ASP A 78 1.77 2.32 10.87
N SER A 79 1.36 1.58 11.91
CA SER A 79 0.18 1.93 12.70
C SER A 79 0.58 2.68 13.97
N PHE A 80 -0.07 3.82 14.20
CA PHE A 80 0.13 4.66 15.38
C PHE A 80 -0.96 4.48 16.44
N CYS A 81 -1.96 3.67 16.13
CA CYS A 81 -3.06 3.31 17.02
C CYS A 81 -2.88 1.91 17.62
N GLU A 82 -1.87 1.15 17.16
CA GLU A 82 -1.52 -0.11 17.78
C GLU A 82 -0.82 0.11 19.13
N PRO A 83 -1.14 -0.72 20.14
CA PRO A 83 -0.63 -0.52 21.49
C PRO A 83 0.87 -0.78 21.61
N TYR A 84 1.45 -1.58 20.70
CA TYR A 84 2.87 -1.92 20.67
C TYR A 84 3.29 -2.29 19.25
N ASN A 85 4.56 -2.03 18.91
CA ASN A 85 5.19 -2.54 17.68
C ASN A 85 6.08 -3.74 17.98
N LEU A 86 6.69 -3.74 19.16
CA LEU A 86 7.50 -4.83 19.69
C LEU A 86 6.80 -5.53 20.84
N ILE A 87 6.84 -6.85 20.80
CA ILE A 87 6.38 -7.70 21.89
C ILE A 87 7.51 -8.59 22.40
N THR A 88 7.50 -8.87 23.70
CA THR A 88 8.38 -9.86 24.32
C THR A 88 7.63 -11.17 24.42
N VAL A 89 8.26 -12.29 24.05
CA VAL A 89 7.66 -13.63 24.14
C VAL A 89 8.61 -14.55 24.92
N PRO A 90 8.11 -15.38 25.85
CA PRO A 90 8.92 -16.40 26.51
C PRO A 90 9.46 -17.42 25.50
N GLU A 91 10.78 -17.55 25.42
CA GLU A 91 11.46 -18.47 24.50
C GLU A 91 12.78 -18.96 25.12
N SER A 92 12.86 -20.26 25.38
CA SER A 92 14.00 -20.86 26.08
C SER A 92 15.32 -20.63 25.31
N ASN A 93 16.39 -20.36 26.05
CA ASN A 93 17.74 -20.09 25.52
C ASN A 93 17.90 -18.82 24.66
N GLN A 94 16.86 -18.00 24.53
CA GLN A 94 16.95 -16.71 23.83
C GLN A 94 17.27 -15.57 24.80
N LYS A 95 17.69 -14.43 24.23
CA LYS A 95 18.01 -13.21 24.96
C LYS A 95 17.21 -12.03 24.41
N ALA A 96 16.55 -11.30 25.31
CA ALA A 96 15.83 -10.07 25.01
C ALA A 96 16.53 -8.87 25.65
N LYS A 97 16.51 -7.71 24.98
CA LYS A 97 16.95 -6.44 25.57
C LYS A 97 15.73 -5.61 25.97
N LEU A 98 15.52 -5.40 27.27
CA LEU A 98 14.31 -4.76 27.81
C LEU A 98 14.67 -3.52 28.63
N TYR A 99 13.80 -2.51 28.61
CA TYR A 99 13.94 -1.27 29.38
C TYR A 99 13.31 -1.44 30.77
N LYS A 100 14.05 -1.07 31.83
CA LYS A 100 13.51 -0.93 33.19
C LYS A 100 12.62 0.32 33.26
N VAL A 101 11.35 0.13 33.59
CA VAL A 101 10.38 1.21 33.72
C VAL A 101 9.57 1.12 35.00
N ARG A 102 9.01 2.24 35.43
CA ARG A 102 8.00 2.35 36.50
C ARG A 102 6.76 3.05 35.95
N PHE A 103 5.61 2.81 36.57
CA PHE A 103 4.34 3.45 36.20
C PHE A 103 3.85 4.37 37.32
N PRO A 104 4.36 5.62 37.42
CA PRO A 104 4.02 6.53 38.52
C PRO A 104 2.53 6.90 38.56
N GLN A 105 1.85 6.86 37.41
CA GLN A 105 0.42 7.17 37.29
C GLN A 105 -0.48 5.93 37.46
N GLY A 106 0.10 4.77 37.80
CA GLY A 106 -0.59 3.50 37.91
C GLY A 106 -0.36 2.59 36.71
N GLU A 107 -0.41 1.29 36.97
CA GLU A 107 -0.16 0.24 35.98
C GLU A 107 -1.28 0.19 34.93
N PRO A 108 -0.93 0.05 33.64
CA PRO A 108 -1.90 -0.27 32.60
C PRO A 108 -2.57 -1.62 32.85
N ASP A 109 -3.79 -1.78 32.34
CA ASP A 109 -4.44 -3.09 32.27
C ASP A 109 -3.78 -3.94 31.18
N PHE A 110 -2.73 -4.69 31.55
CA PHE A 110 -1.96 -5.52 30.63
C PHE A 110 -2.81 -6.61 29.96
N GLU A 111 -3.81 -7.17 30.66
CA GLU A 111 -4.65 -8.25 30.15
C GLU A 111 -5.53 -7.77 28.98
N SER A 112 -6.03 -6.53 29.04
CA SER A 112 -6.77 -5.91 27.93
C SER A 112 -5.97 -5.86 26.62
N PHE A 113 -4.64 -5.83 26.71
CA PHE A 113 -3.71 -5.87 25.58
C PHE A 113 -3.19 -7.27 25.26
N SER A 114 -3.76 -8.32 25.86
CA SER A 114 -3.27 -9.70 25.77
C SER A 114 -1.81 -9.88 26.24
N LEU A 115 -1.38 -9.06 27.20
CA LEU A 115 -0.07 -9.13 27.83
C LEU A 115 -0.21 -9.71 29.24
N GLN A 116 0.82 -10.43 29.66
CA GLN A 116 0.96 -11.03 30.98
C GLN A 116 2.25 -10.54 31.64
N VAL A 117 2.27 -10.57 32.97
CA VAL A 117 3.40 -10.16 33.79
C VAL A 117 4.05 -11.39 34.41
N ILE A 118 5.33 -11.61 34.13
CA ILE A 118 6.12 -12.71 34.70
C ILE A 118 7.20 -12.12 35.62
N PRO A 119 7.21 -12.47 36.92
CA PRO A 119 8.25 -11.99 37.84
C PRO A 119 9.61 -12.64 37.53
N THR A 120 10.67 -11.85 37.56
CA THR A 120 12.07 -12.27 37.44
C THR A 120 12.94 -11.54 38.45
N ASP A 121 14.17 -12.01 38.69
CA ASP A 121 15.12 -11.38 39.62
C ASP A 121 15.43 -9.91 39.25
N ASP A 122 15.31 -9.56 37.98
CA ASP A 122 15.60 -8.22 37.44
C ASP A 122 14.39 -7.26 37.45
N GLY A 123 13.19 -7.79 37.68
CA GLY A 123 11.91 -7.07 37.63
C GLY A 123 10.79 -7.90 36.98
N ASN A 124 9.63 -7.27 36.81
CA ASN A 124 8.44 -7.88 36.23
C ASN A 124 8.47 -7.78 34.70
N VAL A 125 8.68 -8.89 33.99
CA VAL A 125 8.69 -8.92 32.53
C VAL A 125 7.27 -8.86 31.99
N ILE A 126 6.96 -7.82 31.20
CA ILE A 126 5.71 -7.74 30.46
C ILE A 126 5.92 -8.45 29.13
N CYS A 127 5.16 -9.51 28.89
CA CYS A 127 5.30 -10.37 27.72
C CYS A 127 3.95 -10.85 27.21
N MET A 128 3.92 -11.37 26.00
CA MET A 128 2.77 -12.06 25.44
C MET A 128 2.92 -13.56 25.67
N SER A 129 1.83 -14.26 25.97
CA SER A 129 1.87 -15.72 26.09
C SER A 129 2.21 -16.36 24.74
N THR A 130 2.95 -17.47 24.76
CA THR A 130 3.38 -18.17 23.54
C THR A 130 2.18 -18.58 22.66
N ASN A 131 1.09 -19.04 23.27
CA ASN A 131 -0.12 -19.42 22.53
C ASN A 131 -0.74 -18.22 21.79
N LYS A 132 -0.83 -17.07 22.46
CA LYS A 132 -1.38 -15.86 21.84
C LYS A 132 -0.47 -15.30 20.76
N PHE A 133 0.84 -15.39 20.97
CA PHE A 133 1.83 -15.01 19.98
C PHE A 133 1.65 -15.81 18.67
N TRP A 134 1.54 -17.14 18.74
CA TRP A 134 1.32 -17.96 17.54
C TRP A 134 -0.03 -17.68 16.85
N GLU A 135 -1.06 -17.31 17.61
CA GLU A 135 -2.33 -16.84 17.03
C GLU A 135 -2.11 -15.58 16.18
N ILE A 136 -1.34 -14.62 16.68
CA ILE A 136 -1.03 -13.38 15.96
C ILE A 136 -0.10 -13.66 14.77
N GLU A 137 0.93 -14.48 14.95
CA GLU A 137 1.89 -14.83 13.90
C GLU A 137 1.21 -15.53 12.72
N SER A 138 0.18 -16.33 12.98
CA SER A 138 -0.63 -16.97 11.93
C SER A 138 -1.39 -15.97 11.05
N ARG A 139 -1.65 -14.75 11.55
CA ARG A 139 -2.39 -13.68 10.85
C ARG A 139 -1.48 -12.59 10.29
N SER A 140 -0.36 -12.31 10.96
CA SER A 140 0.59 -11.28 10.58
C SER A 140 2.01 -11.77 10.84
N LEU A 141 2.90 -11.56 9.88
CA LEU A 141 4.29 -11.97 10.05
C LEU A 141 4.93 -11.24 11.24
N CYS A 142 5.57 -12.01 12.11
CA CYS A 142 6.36 -11.50 13.21
C CYS A 142 7.84 -11.67 12.88
N ILE A 143 8.65 -10.63 13.07
CA ILE A 143 10.08 -10.67 12.74
C ILE A 143 10.90 -10.56 14.03
N PRO A 144 11.84 -11.47 14.29
CA PRO A 144 12.66 -11.40 15.48
C PRO A 144 13.59 -10.19 15.40
N MET A 145 13.51 -9.27 16.37
CA MET A 145 14.32 -8.05 16.34
C MET A 145 14.70 -7.59 17.74
N LEU A 146 15.97 -7.19 17.88
CA LEU A 146 16.46 -6.55 19.10
C LEU A 146 15.86 -5.14 19.26
N SER A 147 15.33 -4.86 20.44
CA SER A 147 14.78 -3.55 20.84
C SER A 147 15.70 -2.37 20.53
N THR A 148 17.00 -2.55 20.69
CA THR A 148 17.99 -1.50 20.39
C THR A 148 18.08 -1.20 18.89
N LYS A 149 17.94 -2.20 18.02
CA LYS A 149 17.95 -2.02 16.56
C LYS A 149 16.69 -1.31 16.10
N TRP A 150 15.54 -1.71 16.64
CA TRP A 150 14.26 -1.03 16.40
C TRP A 150 14.34 0.46 16.74
N LYS A 151 14.70 0.78 17.99
CA LYS A 151 14.72 2.17 18.46
C LYS A 151 15.67 3.06 17.64
N ALA A 152 16.78 2.50 17.15
CA ALA A 152 17.75 3.24 16.33
C ALA A 152 17.25 3.55 14.92
N ARG A 153 16.28 2.78 14.40
CA ARG A 153 15.83 2.82 13.00
C ARG A 153 14.30 2.76 12.85
N SER A 154 13.53 3.26 13.82
CA SER A 154 12.07 3.15 13.81
C SER A 154 11.47 3.76 12.55
N LEU A 155 11.89 4.98 12.19
CA LEU A 155 11.41 5.68 11.00
C LEU A 155 11.72 4.93 9.70
N PHE A 156 12.90 4.28 9.62
CA PHE A 156 13.25 3.42 8.49
C PHE A 156 12.28 2.24 8.36
N PHE A 157 11.92 1.59 9.47
CA PHE A 157 10.98 0.47 9.44
C PHE A 157 9.53 0.93 9.17
N HIS A 158 9.13 2.11 9.63
CA HIS A 158 7.88 2.75 9.26
C HIS A 158 7.81 2.98 7.74
N SER A 159 8.87 3.57 7.16
CA SER A 159 8.95 3.77 5.70
C SER A 159 8.95 2.44 4.93
N LEU A 160 9.60 1.40 5.47
CA LEU A 160 9.60 0.07 4.85
C LEU A 160 8.19 -0.53 4.77
N ALA A 161 7.41 -0.41 5.85
CA ALA A 161 6.01 -0.86 5.88
C ALA A 161 5.11 -0.04 4.95
N ALA A 162 5.30 1.28 4.91
CA ALA A 162 4.57 2.14 3.97
C ALA A 162 4.85 1.76 2.51
N LEU A 163 6.12 1.53 2.15
CA LEU A 163 6.51 1.07 0.80
C LEU A 163 5.91 -0.29 0.45
N TYR A 164 5.71 -1.18 1.43
CA TYR A 164 4.99 -2.43 1.24
C TYR A 164 3.51 -2.19 0.93
N HIS A 165 2.81 -1.36 1.70
CA HIS A 165 1.40 -1.02 1.44
C HIS A 165 1.17 -0.28 0.11
N LEU A 166 2.20 0.40 -0.40
CA LEU A 166 2.21 1.04 -1.72
C LEU A 166 2.62 0.09 -2.86
N GLY A 167 2.84 -1.20 -2.59
CA GLY A 167 3.22 -2.20 -3.58
C GLY A 167 4.61 -2.02 -4.19
N ILE A 168 5.46 -1.16 -3.63
CA ILE A 168 6.85 -0.96 -4.06
C ILE A 168 7.72 -2.13 -3.60
N ILE A 169 7.51 -2.56 -2.35
CA ILE A 169 8.17 -3.74 -1.78
C ILE A 169 7.17 -4.89 -1.78
N PRO A 170 7.50 -6.06 -2.36
CA PRO A 170 6.53 -7.14 -2.52
C PRO A 170 6.21 -7.86 -1.22
N THR A 171 7.16 -7.94 -0.28
CA THR A 171 6.98 -8.66 0.99
C THR A 171 7.77 -8.02 2.13
N LEU A 172 7.15 -7.97 3.31
CA LEU A 172 7.85 -7.79 4.57
C LEU A 172 8.23 -9.18 5.07
N SER A 173 9.52 -9.54 4.98
CA SER A 173 10.06 -10.82 5.44
C SER A 173 11.33 -10.59 6.27
N GLU A 174 11.77 -11.56 7.05
CA GLU A 174 13.05 -11.44 7.77
C GLU A 174 14.22 -11.12 6.81
N ASN A 175 14.20 -11.71 5.61
CA ASN A 175 15.19 -11.42 4.57
C ASN A 175 15.09 -9.97 4.07
N THR A 176 13.89 -9.42 3.93
CA THR A 176 13.68 -8.00 3.58
C THR A 176 14.36 -7.09 4.61
N PHE A 177 14.23 -7.42 5.90
CA PHE A 177 14.78 -6.62 7.01
C PHE A 177 16.31 -6.77 7.14
N SER A 178 16.88 -7.90 6.71
CA SER A 178 18.32 -8.14 6.75
C SER A 178 19.06 -7.59 5.53
N THR A 179 18.43 -7.64 4.35
CA THR A 179 19.06 -7.27 3.08
C THR A 179 18.92 -5.79 2.74
N ILE A 180 17.79 -5.17 3.09
CA ILE A 180 17.55 -3.76 2.78
C ILE A 180 18.20 -2.92 3.88
N SER A 181 19.34 -2.33 3.56
CA SER A 181 20.04 -1.38 4.44
C SER A 181 19.73 0.08 4.09
N ASP A 182 19.36 0.36 2.84
CA ASP A 182 19.11 1.69 2.30
C ASP A 182 17.80 1.71 1.48
N LEU A 183 17.03 2.79 1.60
CA LEU A 183 15.76 2.99 0.90
C LEU A 183 15.87 3.90 -0.34
N SER A 184 17.05 4.46 -0.62
CA SER A 184 17.27 5.38 -1.76
C SER A 184 16.81 4.82 -3.11
N LYS A 185 17.02 3.52 -3.36
CA LYS A 185 16.52 2.86 -4.56
C LYS A 185 15.00 2.89 -4.67
N TYR A 186 14.32 2.63 -3.55
CA TYR A 186 12.86 2.60 -3.49
C TYR A 186 12.25 3.99 -3.53
N GLU A 187 12.98 5.02 -3.10
CA GLU A 187 12.56 6.42 -3.26
C GLU A 187 12.40 6.79 -4.74
N LEU A 188 13.35 6.40 -5.59
CA LEU A 188 13.26 6.63 -7.04
C LEU A 188 12.06 5.89 -7.65
N ASP A 189 11.85 4.63 -7.26
CA ASP A 189 10.72 3.81 -7.73
C ASP A 189 9.37 4.41 -7.26
N LEU A 190 9.28 4.85 -6.01
CA LEU A 190 8.13 5.54 -5.43
C LEU A 190 7.82 6.82 -6.21
N ASN A 191 8.82 7.69 -6.37
CA ASN A 191 8.70 8.96 -7.08
C ASN A 191 8.23 8.76 -8.52
N ALA A 192 8.78 7.79 -9.23
CA ALA A 192 8.36 7.45 -10.59
C ALA A 192 6.93 6.90 -10.67
N GLN A 193 6.53 6.02 -9.73
CA GLN A 193 5.22 5.39 -9.75
C GLN A 193 4.09 6.32 -9.31
N TYR A 194 4.34 7.18 -8.33
CA TYR A 194 3.33 8.06 -7.70
C TYR A 194 3.40 9.50 -8.20
N GLY A 195 4.44 9.87 -8.95
CA GLY A 195 4.58 11.19 -9.54
C GLY A 195 5.00 12.27 -8.54
N THR A 196 5.85 11.90 -7.58
CA THR A 196 6.48 12.81 -6.60
C THR A 196 7.95 13.04 -6.99
N ASP A 197 8.55 14.14 -6.53
CA ASP A 197 9.94 14.53 -6.82
C ASP A 197 10.70 14.96 -5.56
N THR A 198 10.16 14.64 -4.38
CA THR A 198 10.69 15.00 -3.06
C THR A 198 11.42 13.84 -2.38
N SER A 199 11.95 14.10 -1.18
CA SER A 199 12.59 13.08 -0.34
C SER A 199 11.60 11.96 0.02
N LEU A 200 12.10 10.77 0.34
CA LEU A 200 11.25 9.61 0.65
C LEU A 200 10.15 9.89 1.68
N GLN A 201 10.47 10.60 2.78
CA GLN A 201 9.51 10.87 3.86
C GLN A 201 8.44 11.85 3.42
N GLU A 202 8.82 12.92 2.72
CA GLU A 202 7.89 13.91 2.17
C GLU A 202 6.98 13.28 1.11
N SER A 203 7.54 12.44 0.23
CA SER A 203 6.78 11.70 -0.78
C SER A 203 5.76 10.77 -0.12
N LEU A 204 6.17 9.98 0.88
CA LEU A 204 5.26 9.09 1.62
C LEU A 204 4.17 9.88 2.35
N HIS A 205 4.51 10.98 3.01
CA HIS A 205 3.56 11.85 3.69
C HIS A 205 2.56 12.46 2.72
N TYR A 206 3.02 13.00 1.59
CA TYR A 206 2.16 13.60 0.56
C TYR A 206 1.20 12.58 -0.06
N ILE A 207 1.71 11.39 -0.41
CA ILE A 207 0.89 10.30 -0.95
C ILE A 207 -0.15 9.88 0.09
N PHE A 208 0.24 9.73 1.35
CA PHE A 208 -0.66 9.37 2.43
C PHE A 208 -1.76 10.42 2.64
N LYS A 209 -1.39 11.71 2.77
CA LYS A 209 -2.32 12.85 2.94
C LYS A 209 -3.34 12.89 1.80
N SER A 210 -2.86 12.80 0.56
CA SER A 210 -3.69 12.84 -0.64
C SER A 210 -4.62 11.62 -0.72
N THR A 211 -4.12 10.45 -0.35
CA THR A 211 -4.89 9.20 -0.33
C THR A 211 -5.98 9.25 0.73
N LEU A 212 -5.65 9.59 1.98
CA LEU A 212 -6.62 9.69 3.07
C LEU A 212 -7.73 10.67 2.72
N PHE A 213 -7.37 11.87 2.25
CA PHE A 213 -8.36 12.85 1.80
C PHE A 213 -9.26 12.29 0.70
N SER A 214 -8.69 11.68 -0.33
CA SER A 214 -9.47 11.18 -1.47
C SER A 214 -10.40 10.04 -1.07
N LEU A 215 -9.94 9.14 -0.20
CA LEU A 215 -10.76 8.04 0.32
C LEU A 215 -11.91 8.57 1.20
N ASP A 216 -11.64 9.56 2.05
CA ASP A 216 -12.66 10.26 2.83
C ASP A 216 -13.66 10.97 1.92
N PHE A 217 -13.16 11.70 0.92
CA PHE A 217 -13.98 12.47 -0.03
C PHE A 217 -14.97 11.61 -0.80
N PHE A 218 -14.61 10.38 -1.16
CA PHE A 218 -15.51 9.44 -1.84
C PHE A 218 -16.26 8.49 -0.89
N GLY A 219 -16.03 8.59 0.43
CA GLY A 219 -16.74 7.82 1.45
C GLY A 219 -16.27 6.37 1.57
N PHE A 220 -15.05 6.04 1.16
CA PHE A 220 -14.49 4.69 1.32
C PHE A 220 -14.05 4.38 2.75
N THR A 221 -13.92 5.41 3.58
CA THR A 221 -13.57 5.33 5.00
C THR A 221 -14.77 5.13 5.92
N GLU A 222 -16.00 5.15 5.39
CA GLU A 222 -17.18 4.82 6.17
C GLU A 222 -17.13 3.35 6.62
N THR A 223 -17.22 3.13 7.94
CA THR A 223 -17.22 1.81 8.57
C THR A 223 -18.26 1.76 9.68
N ASN A 224 -18.72 0.57 10.04
CA ASN A 224 -19.61 0.39 11.20
C ASN A 224 -18.83 0.10 12.49
N ASP A 225 -17.56 -0.26 12.38
CA ASP A 225 -16.71 -0.57 13.54
C ASP A 225 -16.29 0.71 14.27
N GLU A 226 -16.69 0.84 15.54
CA GLU A 226 -16.37 2.00 16.39
C GLU A 226 -14.87 2.17 16.59
N LYS A 227 -14.13 1.06 16.76
CA LYS A 227 -12.69 1.08 16.95
C LYS A 227 -11.97 1.65 15.72
N THR A 228 -12.34 1.19 14.53
CA THR A 228 -11.80 1.72 13.27
C THR A 228 -12.13 3.21 13.07
N LYS A 229 -13.33 3.66 13.47
CA LYS A 229 -13.69 5.10 13.44
C LYS A 229 -12.80 5.92 14.38
N GLU A 230 -12.58 5.43 15.60
CA GLU A 230 -11.72 6.10 16.58
C GLU A 230 -10.29 6.23 16.03
N TYR A 231 -9.76 5.15 15.45
CA TYR A 231 -8.43 5.14 14.85
C TYR A 231 -8.33 6.12 13.69
N LEU A 232 -9.31 6.14 12.79
CA LEU A 232 -9.34 7.08 11.67
C LEU A 232 -9.40 8.54 12.14
N ASN A 233 -10.22 8.85 13.15
CA ASN A 233 -10.29 10.20 13.72
C ASN A 233 -8.95 10.63 14.33
N TYR A 234 -8.26 9.71 15.01
CA TYR A 234 -6.92 9.98 15.50
C TYR A 234 -5.94 10.26 14.35
N THR A 235 -5.97 9.44 13.29
CA THR A 235 -5.16 9.65 12.08
C THR A 235 -5.41 11.03 11.46
N ARG A 236 -6.68 11.47 11.36
CA ARG A 236 -7.03 12.80 10.84
C ARG A 236 -6.45 13.92 11.69
N ASN A 237 -6.68 13.87 13.01
CA ASN A 237 -6.15 14.88 13.94
C ASN A 237 -4.63 14.97 13.87
N LEU A 238 -3.95 13.83 13.69
CA LEU A 238 -2.50 13.80 13.60
C LEU A 238 -2.00 14.39 12.27
N MET A 239 -2.72 14.17 11.18
CA MET A 239 -2.45 14.80 9.89
C MET A 239 -2.66 16.32 9.87
N GLU A 240 -3.59 16.84 10.69
CA GLU A 240 -3.84 18.28 10.81
C GLU A 240 -2.73 19.02 11.58
N ASN A 241 -1.97 18.32 12.42
CA ASN A 241 -0.88 18.91 13.21
C ASN A 241 0.43 19.13 12.42
N ASP A 242 0.41 18.88 11.10
CA ASP A 242 1.43 19.24 10.08
C ASP A 242 2.89 18.79 10.37
N ASP A 243 3.08 17.76 11.20
CA ASP A 243 4.35 17.05 11.29
C ASP A 243 4.56 16.23 10.01
N ASN A 244 5.40 16.73 9.09
CA ASN A 244 5.74 16.16 7.76
C ASN A 244 6.26 14.69 7.74
N ASN A 245 6.22 13.98 8.88
CA ASN A 245 6.80 12.65 9.06
C ASN A 245 5.76 11.57 9.38
N PHE A 246 4.47 11.88 9.26
CA PHE A 246 3.42 10.92 9.55
C PHE A 246 2.85 10.28 8.28
N PHE A 247 2.91 8.95 8.22
CA PHE A 247 2.28 8.13 7.20
C PHE A 247 1.94 6.77 7.80
N GLY A 248 0.66 6.39 7.80
CA GLY A 248 0.20 5.14 8.41
C GLY A 248 -0.78 4.39 7.53
N PHE A 249 -0.28 3.77 6.47
CA PHE A 249 -1.11 3.11 5.45
C PHE A 249 -1.86 1.90 6.01
N SER A 250 -1.30 1.18 6.98
CA SER A 250 -2.04 0.12 7.69
C SER A 250 -3.34 0.62 8.34
N GLN A 251 -3.39 1.86 8.85
CA GLN A 251 -4.59 2.42 9.49
C GLN A 251 -5.73 2.68 8.51
N ILE A 252 -5.39 2.96 7.24
CA ILE A 252 -6.37 3.21 6.17
C ILE A 252 -6.50 2.01 5.21
N SER A 253 -5.87 0.88 5.53
CA SER A 253 -5.83 -0.31 4.68
C SER A 253 -7.22 -0.87 4.36
N TYR A 254 -8.16 -0.77 5.30
CA TYR A 254 -9.56 -1.16 5.08
C TYR A 254 -10.25 -0.26 4.05
N ALA A 255 -9.95 1.05 4.06
CA ALA A 255 -10.53 2.01 3.12
C ALA A 255 -9.92 1.84 1.73
N ILE A 256 -8.61 1.55 1.65
CA ILE A 256 -7.93 1.16 0.41
C ILE A 256 -8.58 -0.11 -0.16
N SER A 257 -8.83 -1.12 0.68
CA SER A 257 -9.50 -2.35 0.28
C SER A 257 -10.93 -2.08 -0.23
N ASN A 258 -11.72 -1.27 0.49
CA ASN A 258 -13.04 -0.85 0.04
C ASN A 258 -13.02 -0.14 -1.31
N TYR A 259 -12.03 0.73 -1.54
CA TYR A 259 -11.83 1.42 -2.80
C TYR A 259 -11.48 0.43 -3.91
N ASN A 260 -10.46 -0.40 -3.71
CA ASN A 260 -10.04 -1.41 -4.69
C ASN A 260 -11.19 -2.35 -5.04
N VAL A 261 -11.90 -2.92 -4.06
CA VAL A 261 -13.04 -3.83 -4.31
C VAL A 261 -14.17 -3.17 -5.09
N LYS A 262 -14.49 -1.89 -4.80
CA LYS A 262 -15.58 -1.17 -5.48
C LYS A 262 -15.19 -0.67 -6.87
N CYS A 263 -13.93 -0.29 -7.07
CA CYS A 263 -13.46 0.36 -8.29
C CYS A 263 -12.74 -0.61 -9.24
N GLU A 264 -12.21 -1.73 -8.77
CA GLU A 264 -11.70 -2.84 -9.58
C GLU A 264 -12.84 -3.76 -10.02
N MET A 265 -13.83 -3.21 -10.72
CA MET A 265 -14.59 -4.05 -11.64
C MET A 265 -13.73 -4.27 -12.90
N GLN A 266 -13.33 -5.53 -13.15
CA GLN A 266 -12.90 -6.06 -14.47
C GLN A 266 -11.41 -6.04 -14.88
N THR A 267 -10.42 -6.12 -13.98
CA THR A 267 -9.13 -6.73 -14.37
C THR A 267 -9.15 -8.22 -14.04
N LEU A 268 -9.61 -9.01 -15.00
CA LEU A 268 -9.74 -10.48 -15.01
C LEU A 268 -8.45 -11.29 -14.71
N PHE A 269 -7.40 -10.68 -14.16
CA PHE A 269 -6.05 -11.26 -14.12
C PHE A 269 -5.33 -11.23 -12.76
N CYS A 270 -5.96 -10.79 -11.66
CA CYS A 270 -5.33 -10.86 -10.34
C CYS A 270 -6.27 -11.52 -9.32
N GLN A 271 -6.23 -12.86 -9.25
CA GLN A 271 -6.97 -13.66 -8.26
C GLN A 271 -6.25 -13.75 -6.89
N ASP A 272 -5.18 -13.01 -6.66
CA ASP A 272 -4.53 -13.01 -5.35
C ASP A 272 -5.27 -12.08 -4.39
N GLU A 273 -5.92 -12.64 -3.37
CA GLU A 273 -6.57 -11.92 -2.26
C GLU A 273 -5.65 -10.84 -1.64
N LYS A 274 -4.34 -11.05 -1.71
CA LYS A 274 -3.30 -10.11 -1.24
C LYS A 274 -3.31 -8.78 -1.99
N SER A 275 -3.78 -8.72 -3.22
CA SER A 275 -3.76 -7.50 -4.05
C SER A 275 -4.71 -6.40 -3.57
N THR A 276 -5.76 -6.77 -2.83
CA THR A 276 -6.81 -5.82 -2.41
C THR A 276 -6.35 -4.82 -1.35
N HIS A 277 -5.29 -5.13 -0.59
CA HIS A 277 -4.77 -4.27 0.48
C HIS A 277 -3.67 -3.31 0.03
N PHE A 278 -3.21 -3.43 -1.21
CA PHE A 278 -2.19 -2.53 -1.75
C PHE A 278 -2.83 -1.38 -2.50
N LEU A 279 -2.33 -0.17 -2.26
CA LEU A 279 -2.59 0.93 -3.17
C LEU A 279 -1.49 0.86 -4.22
N SER A 280 -1.80 0.45 -5.45
CA SER A 280 -0.82 0.50 -6.54
C SER A 280 -0.67 1.93 -7.06
N GLY A 281 0.47 2.25 -7.71
CA GLY A 281 0.65 3.55 -8.35
C GLY A 281 -0.42 3.85 -9.41
N TYR A 282 -0.98 2.82 -10.06
CA TYR A 282 -2.11 2.95 -10.97
C TYR A 282 -3.41 3.34 -10.22
N ASN A 283 -3.75 2.59 -9.16
CA ASN A 283 -4.96 2.83 -8.36
C ASN A 283 -4.92 4.19 -7.68
N TYR A 284 -3.75 4.61 -7.18
CA TYR A 284 -3.52 5.95 -6.66
C TYR A 284 -3.74 7.02 -7.72
N LYS A 285 -3.11 6.90 -8.90
CA LYS A 285 -3.29 7.86 -9.99
C LYS A 285 -4.74 7.96 -10.44
N LEU A 286 -5.47 6.84 -10.48
CA LEU A 286 -6.89 6.82 -10.79
C LEU A 286 -7.72 7.54 -9.72
N LEU A 287 -7.42 7.31 -8.44
CA LEU A 287 -8.09 7.96 -7.31
C LEU A 287 -7.90 9.48 -7.37
N ILE A 288 -6.65 9.95 -7.50
CA ILE A 288 -6.34 11.39 -7.57
C ILE A 288 -6.97 12.03 -8.82
N LYS A 289 -6.88 11.37 -9.99
CA LYS A 289 -7.54 11.88 -11.21
C LYS A 289 -9.05 11.96 -11.06
N SER A 290 -9.67 11.05 -10.31
CA SER A 290 -11.11 11.10 -10.04
C SER A 290 -11.48 12.33 -9.21
N VAL A 291 -10.67 12.70 -8.21
CA VAL A 291 -10.84 13.97 -7.47
C VAL A 291 -10.70 15.16 -8.42
N SER A 292 -9.64 15.20 -9.25
CA SER A 292 -9.46 16.27 -10.25
C SER A 292 -10.64 16.38 -11.22
N ALA A 293 -11.19 15.25 -11.66
CA ALA A 293 -12.37 15.23 -12.53
C ALA A 293 -13.59 15.85 -11.83
N VAL A 294 -13.84 15.52 -10.57
CA VAL A 294 -14.93 16.14 -9.79
C VAL A 294 -14.73 17.64 -9.63
N ILE A 295 -13.50 18.10 -9.36
CA ILE A 295 -13.17 19.53 -9.31
C ILE A 295 -13.53 20.19 -10.64
N HIS A 296 -13.08 19.64 -11.77
CA HIS A 296 -13.40 20.19 -13.09
C HIS A 296 -14.90 20.23 -13.37
N LEU A 297 -15.65 19.18 -13.03
CA LEU A 297 -17.10 19.14 -13.22
C LEU A 297 -17.82 20.20 -12.37
N LEU A 298 -17.39 20.43 -11.14
CA LEU A 298 -17.94 21.47 -10.28
C LEU A 298 -17.59 22.87 -10.81
N THR A 299 -16.36 23.10 -11.24
CA THR A 299 -15.95 24.39 -11.83
C THR A 299 -16.74 24.70 -13.11
N GLN A 300 -17.01 23.70 -13.95
CA GLN A 300 -17.89 23.87 -15.12
C GLN A 300 -19.33 24.24 -14.74
N ASN A 301 -19.79 23.79 -13.57
CA ASN A 301 -21.09 24.16 -13.02
C ASN A 301 -21.08 25.49 -12.24
N GLY A 302 -19.97 26.25 -12.29
CA GLY A 302 -19.85 27.60 -11.72
C GLY A 302 -19.39 27.65 -10.25
N TYR A 303 -18.95 26.54 -9.67
CA TYR A 303 -18.39 26.52 -8.31
C TYR A 303 -16.91 26.94 -8.33
N ASN A 304 -16.50 27.80 -7.39
CA ASN A 304 -15.10 28.19 -7.25
C ASN A 304 -14.40 27.30 -6.22
N ILE A 305 -13.41 26.53 -6.66
CA ILE A 305 -12.67 25.57 -5.82
C ILE A 305 -11.21 25.98 -5.79
N SER A 306 -10.70 26.26 -4.59
CA SER A 306 -9.31 26.68 -4.35
C SER A 306 -8.51 25.70 -3.50
N ASN A 307 -9.17 24.99 -2.60
CA ASN A 307 -8.58 24.01 -1.67
C ASN A 307 -9.57 22.88 -1.34
N ASN A 308 -9.11 21.90 -0.55
CA ASN A 308 -9.92 20.74 -0.14
C ASN A 308 -11.20 21.13 0.62
N ASP A 309 -11.15 22.14 1.50
CA ASP A 309 -12.33 22.59 2.25
C ASP A 309 -13.38 23.22 1.32
N SER A 310 -12.93 24.03 0.35
CA SER A 310 -13.81 24.61 -0.66
C SER A 310 -14.44 23.55 -1.55
N LEU A 311 -13.74 22.44 -1.82
CA LEU A 311 -14.27 21.30 -2.56
C LEU A 311 -15.39 20.59 -1.77
N ILE A 312 -15.18 20.32 -0.48
CA ILE A 312 -16.20 19.72 0.41
C ILE A 312 -17.43 20.64 0.51
N SER A 313 -17.21 21.95 0.66
CA SER A 313 -18.28 22.95 0.70
C SER A 313 -19.07 23.03 -0.62
N ALA A 314 -18.37 22.97 -1.76
CA ALA A 314 -18.99 22.94 -3.08
C ALA A 314 -19.87 21.69 -3.27
N ILE A 315 -19.39 20.51 -2.85
CA ILE A 315 -20.18 19.27 -2.87
C ILE A 315 -21.40 19.37 -1.96
N SER A 316 -21.24 19.89 -0.74
CA SER A 316 -22.35 20.06 0.20
C SER A 316 -23.44 20.98 -0.37
N THR A 317 -23.03 22.08 -1.01
CA THR A 317 -23.93 23.02 -1.69
C THR A 317 -24.62 22.38 -2.89
N PHE A 318 -23.89 21.60 -3.68
CA PHE A 318 -24.43 20.85 -4.81
C PHE A 318 -25.48 19.83 -4.35
N GLN A 319 -25.19 19.06 -3.30
CA GLN A 319 -26.10 18.09 -2.69
C GLN A 319 -27.38 18.75 -2.22
N ALA A 320 -27.28 19.87 -1.49
CA ALA A 320 -28.44 20.64 -1.04
C ALA A 320 -29.31 21.12 -2.22
N THR A 321 -28.68 21.64 -3.27
CA THR A 321 -29.36 22.13 -4.48
C THR A 321 -30.10 21.01 -5.21
N LYS A 322 -29.55 19.79 -5.21
CA LYS A 322 -30.14 18.62 -5.87
C LYS A 322 -31.05 17.78 -4.96
N LYS A 323 -31.32 18.25 -3.74
CA LYS A 323 -32.11 17.52 -2.73
C LYS A 323 -31.54 16.14 -2.40
N LEU A 324 -30.22 16.00 -2.48
CA LEU A 324 -29.49 14.84 -1.96
C LEU A 324 -29.23 15.02 -0.46
N LYS A 325 -28.88 13.93 0.21
CA LYS A 325 -28.41 13.99 1.60
C LYS A 325 -27.11 14.81 1.63
N VAL A 326 -27.09 15.87 2.43
CA VAL A 326 -25.91 16.73 2.58
C VAL A 326 -24.93 16.02 3.52
N THR A 327 -23.91 15.41 2.95
CA THR A 327 -22.84 14.72 3.68
C THR A 327 -21.49 15.39 3.49
N GLY A 328 -21.31 16.18 2.43
CA GLY A 328 -20.01 16.69 2.01
C GLY A 328 -19.11 15.63 1.35
N ILE A 329 -19.57 14.39 1.29
CA ILE A 329 -18.91 13.25 0.65
C ILE A 329 -19.46 13.10 -0.76
N CYS A 330 -18.59 12.97 -1.75
CA CYS A 330 -18.95 12.70 -3.14
C CYS A 330 -19.24 11.19 -3.33
N ASP A 331 -20.35 10.74 -2.77
CA ASP A 331 -20.81 9.36 -2.91
C ASP A 331 -21.22 9.03 -4.36
N SER A 332 -21.50 7.75 -4.63
CA SER A 332 -21.85 7.28 -5.98
C SER A 332 -23.09 7.96 -6.55
N GLN A 333 -24.06 8.34 -5.72
CA GLN A 333 -25.27 9.06 -6.15
C GLN A 333 -24.94 10.51 -6.53
N THR A 334 -24.15 11.20 -5.69
CA THR A 334 -23.68 12.56 -5.96
C THR A 334 -22.88 12.60 -7.25
N LEU A 335 -21.94 11.66 -7.43
CA LEU A 335 -21.12 11.54 -8.63
C LEU A 335 -21.99 11.31 -9.88
N LEU A 336 -22.98 10.41 -9.81
CA LEU A 336 -23.87 10.11 -10.94
C LEU A 336 -24.69 11.34 -11.38
N ILE A 337 -25.22 12.11 -10.42
CA ILE A 337 -26.01 13.30 -10.72
C ILE A 337 -25.12 14.42 -11.25
N LEU A 338 -23.94 14.61 -10.66
CA LEU A 338 -22.94 15.57 -11.12
C LEU A 338 -22.55 15.26 -12.58
N TRP A 339 -22.26 13.99 -12.88
CA TRP A 339 -21.93 13.54 -14.23
C TRP A 339 -23.06 13.78 -15.23
N LYS A 340 -24.30 13.39 -14.89
CA LYS A 340 -25.49 13.62 -15.73
C LYS A 340 -25.69 15.11 -16.03
N GLN A 341 -25.50 15.96 -15.02
CA GLN A 341 -25.62 17.40 -15.20
C GLN A 341 -24.54 17.94 -16.12
N SER A 342 -23.28 17.54 -15.94
CA SER A 342 -22.20 17.98 -16.80
C SER A 342 -22.34 17.52 -18.25
N ILE A 343 -22.90 16.32 -18.49
CA ILE A 343 -23.28 15.91 -19.85
C ILE A 343 -24.35 16.85 -20.42
N SER A 344 -25.37 17.20 -19.63
CA SER A 344 -26.46 18.07 -20.09
C SER A 344 -26.05 19.53 -20.31
N SER A 345 -25.03 20.03 -19.61
CA SER A 345 -24.52 21.39 -19.75
C SER A 345 -23.37 21.51 -20.76
N SER A 346 -22.73 20.39 -21.12
CA SER A 346 -21.69 20.36 -22.15
C SER A 346 -22.30 20.38 -23.56
N MET A 347 -21.94 21.38 -24.37
CA MET A 347 -22.28 21.43 -25.80
C MET A 347 -21.50 20.41 -26.65
N THR A 348 -20.37 19.89 -26.15
CA THR A 348 -19.42 19.06 -26.90
C THR A 348 -19.54 17.57 -26.60
N LEU A 349 -19.86 17.16 -25.36
CA LEU A 349 -19.96 15.74 -24.98
C LEU A 349 -21.10 15.00 -25.69
N PRO A 350 -22.33 15.55 -25.83
CA PRO A 350 -23.40 14.91 -26.59
C PRO A 350 -23.00 14.63 -28.04
N VAL A 351 -22.31 15.59 -28.69
CA VAL A 351 -21.82 15.46 -30.07
C VAL A 351 -20.72 14.41 -30.19
N ILE A 352 -19.85 14.28 -29.19
CA ILE A 352 -18.83 13.23 -29.13
C ILE A 352 -19.49 11.86 -28.96
N PHE A 353 -20.45 11.70 -28.03
CA PHE A 353 -21.16 10.43 -27.83
C PHE A 353 -21.98 10.00 -29.05
N GLU A 354 -22.58 10.97 -29.75
CA GLU A 354 -23.29 10.76 -31.01
C GLU A 354 -22.34 10.32 -32.14
N LYS A 355 -21.14 10.93 -32.23
CA LYS A 355 -20.11 10.53 -33.21
C LYS A 355 -19.40 9.22 -32.88
N THR A 356 -19.28 8.84 -31.62
CA THR A 356 -18.66 7.56 -31.19
C THR A 356 -19.65 6.39 -31.13
N GLY A 357 -20.92 6.60 -31.50
CA GLY A 357 -21.94 5.54 -31.54
C GLY A 357 -22.51 5.12 -30.19
N PHE A 358 -22.20 5.83 -29.10
CA PHE A 358 -22.78 5.60 -27.78
C PHE A 358 -24.04 6.45 -27.60
N VAL A 359 -25.07 6.16 -28.40
CA VAL A 359 -26.37 6.79 -28.22
C VAL A 359 -27.10 6.06 -27.09
N PRO A 360 -27.47 6.72 -25.98
CA PRO A 360 -28.41 6.13 -25.04
C PRO A 360 -29.73 5.94 -25.79
N GLN A 361 -30.18 4.69 -25.94
CA GLN A 361 -31.52 4.38 -26.46
C GLN A 361 -32.52 5.23 -25.68
N LYS A 362 -33.08 6.27 -26.33
CA LYS A 362 -34.23 6.99 -25.79
C LYS A 362 -35.31 5.95 -25.61
N ALA A 363 -35.70 5.69 -24.36
CA ALA A 363 -36.91 4.96 -24.06
C ALA A 363 -38.06 5.70 -24.75
N THR A 364 -38.57 5.12 -25.82
CA THR A 364 -39.70 5.64 -26.57
C THR A 364 -40.95 5.51 -25.70
N THR A 365 -41.34 6.62 -25.08
CA THR A 365 -42.69 6.79 -24.56
C THR A 365 -43.65 6.82 -25.75
N LYS A 366 -44.42 5.74 -25.88
CA LYS A 366 -45.62 5.65 -26.72
C LYS A 366 -46.55 6.83 -26.44
N TYR A 367 -46.88 7.62 -27.47
CA TYR A 367 -48.23 8.15 -27.69
C TYR A 367 -48.44 8.40 -29.20
N SER A 368 -49.50 7.75 -29.72
CA SER A 368 -50.41 8.06 -30.85
C SER A 368 -50.31 9.47 -31.48
N ASN A 369 -50.64 9.75 -32.75
CA ASN A 369 -51.29 9.04 -33.87
C ASN A 369 -51.16 9.95 -35.13
N PHE A 370 -51.48 9.37 -36.31
CA PHE A 370 -51.85 10.01 -37.60
C PHE A 370 -50.70 10.64 -38.43
N TYR A 371 -50.56 10.47 -39.75
CA TYR A 371 -51.46 10.07 -40.84
C TYR A 371 -50.79 9.11 -41.85
N ILE A 372 -51.64 8.33 -42.52
CA ILE A 372 -51.35 7.50 -43.69
C ILE A 372 -51.26 8.39 -44.93
N GLU A 373 -50.23 8.21 -45.76
CA GLU A 373 -50.38 8.35 -47.21
C GLU A 373 -49.50 7.30 -47.91
N LYS A 374 -50.16 6.51 -48.77
CA LYS A 374 -49.55 5.56 -49.70
C LYS A 374 -48.84 6.39 -50.80
N ASP A 375 -47.82 5.94 -51.50
CA ASP A 375 -47.89 4.88 -52.49
C ASP A 375 -46.53 4.75 -53.23
N ILE A 376 -46.37 3.61 -53.91
CA ILE A 376 -45.50 3.31 -55.07
C ILE A 376 -44.16 2.59 -54.80
N ILE A 377 -44.26 1.33 -55.21
CA ILE A 377 -43.31 0.28 -55.55
C ILE A 377 -42.35 0.73 -56.68
N HIS A 378 -41.07 0.37 -56.56
CA HIS A 378 -40.34 -0.22 -57.69
C HIS A 378 -39.20 -1.12 -57.21
N ASP A 379 -39.38 -2.41 -57.45
CA ASP A 379 -38.34 -3.44 -57.47
C ASP A 379 -37.35 -3.20 -58.60
N THR A 380 -36.06 -3.44 -58.32
CA THR A 380 -35.21 -4.16 -59.30
C THR A 380 -34.11 -4.97 -58.62
N ASN A 381 -34.22 -6.28 -58.88
CA ASN A 381 -33.33 -7.41 -58.60
C ASN A 381 -31.83 -7.22 -58.93
N ASN A 382 -30.95 -7.88 -58.16
CA ASN A 382 -30.27 -9.15 -58.51
C ASN A 382 -29.10 -9.41 -57.54
N GLN A 383 -29.18 -10.46 -56.72
CA GLN A 383 -28.54 -11.78 -56.89
C GLN A 383 -27.00 -11.75 -56.99
N ASN A 384 -26.33 -12.13 -55.90
CA ASN A 384 -25.67 -13.44 -55.69
C ASN A 384 -24.38 -13.61 -56.48
N SER A 385 -23.25 -13.77 -55.80
CA SER A 385 -22.66 -15.09 -55.55
C SER A 385 -21.22 -15.02 -55.02
N ASN A 386 -20.91 -16.05 -54.25
CA ASN A 386 -19.74 -16.32 -53.45
C ASN A 386 -18.47 -16.73 -54.23
N GLU A 387 -17.35 -16.48 -53.56
CA GLU A 387 -16.17 -17.36 -53.35
C GLU A 387 -15.18 -17.72 -54.47
N ASN A 388 -13.92 -17.39 -54.13
CA ASN A 388 -12.68 -18.18 -54.17
C ASN A 388 -12.06 -18.59 -55.53
N ILE A 389 -10.79 -18.22 -55.73
CA ILE A 389 -9.58 -19.10 -55.66
C ILE A 389 -8.35 -18.40 -56.33
N ASN A 390 -7.24 -18.37 -55.58
CA ASN A 390 -5.79 -18.38 -55.92
C ASN A 390 -5.28 -17.96 -57.32
N ASN A 391 -4.21 -17.14 -57.35
CA ASN A 391 -2.82 -17.64 -57.50
C ASN A 391 -1.72 -16.55 -57.53
N GLN A 392 -0.62 -16.89 -56.85
CA GLN A 392 0.81 -16.61 -57.07
C GLN A 392 1.28 -15.49 -58.02
N ASN A 393 2.27 -14.70 -57.57
CA ASN A 393 3.53 -14.60 -58.30
C ASN A 393 4.72 -14.11 -57.44
N ASN A 394 5.89 -14.65 -57.78
CA ASN A 394 7.20 -14.55 -57.12
C ASN A 394 8.13 -13.49 -57.74
N ASN A 395 9.11 -13.08 -56.92
CA ASN A 395 10.50 -12.67 -57.24
C ASN A 395 10.83 -11.28 -57.82
N SER A 396 11.68 -10.53 -57.09
CA SER A 396 13.02 -10.12 -57.58
C SER A 396 13.92 -9.45 -56.52
N ASN A 397 15.03 -10.12 -56.17
CA ASN A 397 16.43 -9.69 -56.06
C ASN A 397 16.84 -8.19 -55.94
N LYS A 398 17.63 -7.81 -54.91
CA LYS A 398 19.11 -7.55 -54.93
C LYS A 398 19.61 -6.71 -53.71
N ASN A 399 20.72 -7.17 -53.11
CA ASN A 399 21.60 -6.55 -52.09
C ASN A 399 22.41 -5.34 -52.65
N PRO A 400 23.43 -4.76 -51.93
CA PRO A 400 23.56 -4.23 -50.55
C PRO A 400 24.21 -2.81 -50.54
N PHE A 401 24.38 -2.11 -49.40
CA PHE A 401 25.58 -1.26 -49.14
C PHE A 401 25.76 -0.82 -47.67
N ASN A 402 27.04 -0.73 -47.30
CA ASN A 402 27.66 -0.44 -46.00
C ASN A 402 27.74 1.06 -45.64
N ASN A 403 27.99 1.31 -44.34
CA ASN A 403 28.75 2.41 -43.72
C ASN A 403 28.24 3.85 -43.85
N MET A 404 27.97 4.50 -42.71
CA MET A 404 28.68 5.75 -42.39
C MET A 404 28.66 6.12 -40.90
N ASN A 405 29.78 6.70 -40.50
CA ASN A 405 30.22 7.05 -39.15
C ASN A 405 29.61 8.35 -38.61
N LYS A 406 29.69 8.44 -37.27
CA LYS A 406 29.82 9.65 -36.44
C LYS A 406 30.41 10.87 -37.15
N SER A 407 29.79 12.03 -36.92
CA SER A 407 30.54 13.28 -36.69
C SER A 407 29.68 14.27 -35.90
N MET A 408 30.23 14.71 -34.75
CA MET A 408 29.80 15.87 -33.98
C MET A 408 30.15 17.15 -34.77
N GLY A 409 29.23 18.11 -34.80
CA GLY A 409 29.46 19.45 -35.33
C GLY A 409 28.79 20.50 -34.46
N ASN A 410 29.56 21.03 -33.52
CA ASN A 410 29.32 22.26 -32.77
C ASN A 410 29.16 23.43 -33.76
N ASN A 411 28.19 24.33 -33.55
CA ASN A 411 28.35 25.72 -34.01
C ASN A 411 27.46 26.68 -33.23
N ASN A 412 28.14 27.52 -32.43
CA ASN A 412 27.70 28.85 -32.05
C ASN A 412 27.58 29.72 -33.31
N ASN A 413 26.65 30.68 -33.32
CA ASN A 413 27.00 32.06 -33.70
C ASN A 413 25.93 33.09 -33.30
N ASN A 414 26.49 34.19 -32.78
CA ASN A 414 25.91 35.52 -32.53
C ASN A 414 25.13 36.10 -33.72
N SER A 415 24.15 36.96 -33.42
CA SER A 415 24.02 38.25 -34.13
C SER A 415 23.32 39.31 -33.27
N ASN A 416 23.99 40.45 -33.12
CA ASN A 416 23.48 41.74 -32.64
C ASN A 416 22.74 42.49 -33.77
N SER A 417 21.73 43.31 -33.42
CA SER A 417 21.43 44.65 -33.98
C SER A 417 20.31 45.28 -33.13
N ILE A 418 20.51 46.34 -32.34
CA ILE A 418 20.73 47.77 -32.63
C ILE A 418 19.53 48.47 -33.33
N SER A 419 18.85 49.30 -32.51
CA SER A 419 18.20 50.62 -32.73
C SER A 419 17.15 50.78 -33.86
N THR A 420 16.06 51.55 -33.73
CA THR A 420 16.03 52.99 -33.44
C THR A 420 14.60 53.49 -33.15
N ASN A 421 14.52 54.56 -32.37
CA ASN A 421 13.36 55.45 -32.16
C ASN A 421 12.72 55.96 -33.45
N ASN A 422 11.42 56.28 -33.39
CA ASN A 422 10.88 57.58 -33.83
C ASN A 422 9.45 57.77 -33.29
N ASN A 423 9.30 58.73 -32.37
CA ASN A 423 8.01 59.18 -31.86
C ASN A 423 7.89 60.67 -32.18
N VAL A 424 7.01 61.03 -33.13
CA VAL A 424 6.76 62.42 -33.54
C VAL A 424 5.30 62.76 -33.27
N ASN A 425 5.13 63.80 -32.46
CA ASN A 425 3.92 64.55 -32.20
C ASN A 425 3.23 65.05 -33.48
N SER A 426 1.90 65.07 -33.49
CA SER A 426 1.16 66.21 -34.04
C SER A 426 -0.21 66.36 -33.38
N ASN A 427 -0.39 67.53 -32.74
CA ASN A 427 -1.66 68.11 -32.32
C ASN A 427 -2.42 68.62 -33.55
N ALA A 428 -3.76 68.49 -33.55
CA ALA A 428 -4.63 69.47 -34.21
C ALA A 428 -6.05 69.46 -33.60
N ASN A 429 -6.44 70.63 -33.11
CA ASN A 429 -7.78 71.04 -32.72
C ASN A 429 -8.81 70.89 -33.86
N SER A 430 -10.07 70.60 -33.53
CA SER A 430 -11.20 71.48 -33.92
C SER A 430 -12.54 70.97 -33.38
N ASN A 431 -13.23 71.85 -32.65
CA ASN A 431 -14.66 71.81 -32.39
C ASN A 431 -15.45 72.07 -33.69
N SER A 432 -16.53 71.33 -33.94
CA SER A 432 -17.84 71.91 -34.32
C SER A 432 -18.93 70.85 -34.56
N ASN A 433 -20.12 71.15 -34.02
CA ASN A 433 -21.47 70.90 -34.54
C ASN A 433 -21.86 69.47 -34.99
N LYS A 434 -22.68 68.76 -34.21
CA LYS A 434 -24.15 68.86 -34.12
C LYS A 434 -24.88 68.37 -35.38
N THR A 435 -25.51 67.20 -35.21
CA THR A 435 -26.64 66.61 -35.96
C THR A 435 -26.45 66.34 -37.45
N ILE A 436 -25.80 65.21 -37.78
CA ILE A 436 -26.17 64.36 -38.94
C ILE A 436 -25.83 62.90 -38.56
N SER A 437 -26.61 61.95 -39.07
CA SER A 437 -26.22 60.57 -39.44
C SER A 437 -26.44 59.42 -38.44
N VAL A 438 -27.63 58.82 -38.52
CA VAL A 438 -27.82 57.38 -38.22
C VAL A 438 -27.06 56.51 -39.25
N SER A 439 -26.76 57.03 -40.46
CA SER A 439 -26.03 56.26 -41.50
C SER A 439 -24.51 56.18 -41.32
N LYS A 440 -23.84 57.13 -40.63
CA LYS A 440 -22.37 57.06 -40.43
C LYS A 440 -21.97 56.07 -39.34
N LYS A 441 -22.90 55.69 -38.46
CA LYS A 441 -22.64 54.69 -37.42
C LYS A 441 -22.53 53.29 -38.03
N GLU A 442 -23.37 52.98 -39.02
CA GLU A 442 -23.30 51.72 -39.78
C GLU A 442 -22.01 51.65 -40.64
N ASP A 443 -21.59 52.76 -41.23
CA ASP A 443 -20.33 52.81 -41.99
C ASP A 443 -19.11 52.61 -41.08
N HIS A 444 -19.11 53.19 -39.87
CA HIS A 444 -18.04 52.97 -38.91
C HIS A 444 -18.00 51.52 -38.38
N GLU A 445 -19.16 50.91 -38.11
CA GLU A 445 -19.23 49.50 -37.72
C GLU A 445 -18.78 48.57 -38.85
N ARG A 446 -19.12 48.87 -40.11
CA ARG A 446 -18.61 48.14 -41.28
C ARG A 446 -17.09 48.27 -41.43
N GLU A 447 -16.53 49.45 -41.18
CA GLU A 447 -15.08 49.68 -41.24
C GLU A 447 -14.34 48.91 -40.14
N VAL A 448 -14.88 48.90 -38.92
CA VAL A 448 -14.35 48.10 -37.80
C VAL A 448 -14.44 46.61 -38.10
N LEU A 449 -15.52 46.16 -38.74
CA LEU A 449 -15.70 44.76 -39.12
C LEU A 449 -14.73 44.36 -40.24
N ARG A 450 -14.49 45.24 -41.23
CA ARG A 450 -13.45 45.04 -42.24
C ARG A 450 -12.05 44.96 -41.63
N TYR A 451 -11.74 45.82 -40.67
CA TYR A 451 -10.45 45.79 -39.99
C TYR A 451 -10.27 44.47 -39.22
N LYS A 452 -11.28 44.04 -38.46
CA LYS A 452 -11.26 42.75 -37.75
C LYS A 452 -11.17 41.56 -38.71
N LEU A 453 -11.88 41.60 -39.83
CA LEU A 453 -11.84 40.54 -40.83
C LEU A 453 -10.46 40.45 -41.49
N ASN A 454 -9.87 41.59 -41.85
CA ASN A 454 -8.52 41.64 -42.41
C ASN A 454 -7.45 41.24 -41.39
N ASP A 455 -7.61 41.60 -40.12
CA ASP A 455 -6.74 41.12 -39.03
C ASP A 455 -6.84 39.59 -38.89
N VAL A 456 -8.05 39.02 -38.90
CA VAL A 456 -8.25 37.56 -38.88
C VAL A 456 -7.65 36.88 -40.12
N ILE A 457 -7.85 37.43 -41.32
CA ILE A 457 -7.28 36.91 -42.57
C ILE A 457 -5.75 36.98 -42.54
N SER A 458 -5.17 38.06 -42.02
CA SER A 458 -3.72 38.22 -41.89
C SER A 458 -3.09 37.29 -40.84
N ARG A 459 -3.91 36.75 -39.93
CA ARG A 459 -3.52 35.76 -38.92
C ARG A 459 -3.71 34.32 -39.39
N ILE A 460 -4.39 34.09 -40.52
CA ILE A 460 -4.41 32.76 -41.14
C ILE A 460 -2.99 32.50 -41.61
N PRO A 461 -2.27 31.51 -41.04
CA PRO A 461 -0.93 31.20 -41.49
C PRO A 461 -0.96 30.89 -42.99
N ASP A 462 0.08 31.29 -43.71
CA ASP A 462 0.26 30.88 -45.10
C ASP A 462 0.09 29.34 -45.16
N LEU A 463 -0.73 28.87 -46.11
CA LEU A 463 -1.10 27.46 -46.22
C LEU A 463 0.15 26.57 -46.24
N HIS A 464 1.22 27.07 -46.86
CA HIS A 464 2.53 26.42 -46.91
C HIS A 464 3.23 26.33 -45.54
N GLN A 465 3.13 27.36 -44.70
CA GLN A 465 3.68 27.32 -43.33
C GLN A 465 2.89 26.35 -42.44
N TYR A 466 1.57 26.27 -42.62
CA TYR A 466 0.74 25.31 -41.90
C TYR A 466 1.10 23.87 -42.31
N GLU A 467 1.26 23.61 -43.62
CA GLU A 467 1.69 22.31 -44.14
C GLU A 467 3.03 21.88 -43.54
N LEU A 468 4.06 22.74 -43.60
CA LEU A 468 5.37 22.48 -42.99
C LEU A 468 5.31 22.25 -41.48
N TRP A 469 4.44 22.98 -40.76
CA TRP A 469 4.25 22.77 -39.33
C TRP A 469 3.60 21.42 -39.04
N THR A 470 2.58 21.03 -39.81
CA THR A 470 1.93 19.72 -39.67
C THR A 470 2.86 18.57 -40.01
N GLU A 471 3.66 18.67 -41.08
CA GLU A 471 4.66 17.65 -41.43
C GLU A 471 5.68 17.46 -40.30
N ARG A 472 6.19 18.55 -39.72
CA ARG A 472 7.12 18.47 -38.57
C ARG A 472 6.49 17.85 -37.33
N GLN A 473 5.21 18.10 -37.07
CA GLN A 473 4.53 17.45 -35.95
C GLN A 473 4.31 15.97 -36.20
N ILE A 474 3.89 15.59 -37.40
CA ILE A 474 3.74 14.19 -37.79
C ILE A 474 5.08 13.46 -37.66
N GLU A 475 6.18 14.04 -38.16
CA GLU A 475 7.51 13.46 -38.06
C GLU A 475 7.97 13.32 -36.59
N LYS A 476 7.70 14.34 -35.76
CA LYS A 476 8.01 14.30 -34.33
C LYS A 476 7.24 13.18 -33.61
N GLU A 477 5.93 13.08 -33.85
CA GLU A 477 5.08 12.04 -33.25
C GLU A 477 5.49 10.64 -33.74
N LEU A 478 5.79 10.49 -35.03
CA LEU A 478 6.25 9.23 -35.61
C LEU A 478 7.59 8.78 -35.00
N ASN A 479 8.52 9.73 -34.80
CA ASN A 479 9.80 9.46 -34.13
C ASN A 479 9.61 9.08 -32.66
N GLU A 480 8.70 9.75 -31.94
CA GLU A 480 8.38 9.41 -30.56
C GLU A 480 7.78 8.00 -30.45
N ILE A 481 6.83 7.65 -31.32
CA ILE A 481 6.23 6.31 -31.38
C ILE A 481 7.30 5.26 -31.72
N THR A 482 8.17 5.55 -32.68
CA THR A 482 9.27 4.65 -33.07
C THR A 482 10.21 4.38 -31.90
N MET A 483 10.60 5.42 -31.15
CA MET A 483 11.44 5.28 -29.96
C MET A 483 10.74 4.46 -28.86
N LYS A 484 9.42 4.65 -28.67
CA LYS A 484 8.62 3.83 -27.74
C LYS A 484 8.59 2.36 -28.17
N CYS A 485 8.43 2.07 -29.45
CA CYS A 485 8.48 0.70 -29.99
C CYS A 485 9.85 0.04 -29.78
N VAL A 486 10.94 0.77 -29.99
CA VAL A 486 12.31 0.27 -29.74
C VAL A 486 12.52 -0.03 -28.25
N ALA A 487 12.10 0.87 -27.36
CA ALA A 487 12.19 0.66 -25.92
C ALA A 487 11.32 -0.53 -25.43
N LEU A 488 10.12 -0.69 -26.01
CA LEU A 488 9.25 -1.83 -25.74
C LEU A 488 9.90 -3.15 -26.18
N ASN A 489 10.51 -3.18 -27.37
CA ASN A 489 11.20 -4.36 -27.87
C ASN A 489 12.39 -4.77 -26.99
N GLN A 490 13.19 -3.78 -26.53
CA GLN A 490 14.27 -4.03 -25.58
C GLN A 490 13.74 -4.62 -24.24
N ARG A 491 12.59 -4.12 -23.75
CA ARG A 491 11.95 -4.69 -22.56
C ARG A 491 11.47 -6.12 -22.78
N ILE A 492 10.89 -6.42 -23.95
CA ILE A 492 10.45 -7.78 -24.31
C ILE A 492 11.65 -8.75 -24.33
N GLU A 493 12.77 -8.37 -24.92
CA GLU A 493 13.99 -9.19 -24.91
C GLU A 493 14.55 -9.37 -23.50
N GLY A 494 14.50 -8.33 -22.66
CA GLY A 494 14.84 -8.44 -21.23
C GLY A 494 13.93 -9.39 -20.45
N ILE A 495 12.63 -9.42 -20.77
CA ILE A 495 11.67 -10.39 -20.21
C ILE A 495 12.02 -11.80 -20.68
N LYS A 496 12.20 -12.03 -21.98
CA LYS A 496 12.59 -13.35 -22.53
C LYS A 496 13.83 -13.91 -21.86
N LYS A 497 14.88 -13.08 -21.68
CA LYS A 497 16.11 -13.49 -21.00
C LYS A 497 15.86 -13.92 -19.55
N ARG A 498 15.04 -13.16 -18.80
CA ARG A 498 14.66 -13.50 -17.42
C ARG A 498 13.83 -14.78 -17.36
N THR A 499 12.86 -14.96 -18.27
CA THR A 499 12.06 -16.18 -18.37
C THR A 499 12.92 -17.39 -18.65
N LYS A 500 13.88 -17.31 -19.57
CA LYS A 500 14.83 -18.39 -19.84
C LYS A 500 15.68 -18.73 -18.61
N SER A 501 16.21 -17.72 -17.92
CA SER A 501 16.97 -17.92 -16.67
C SER A 501 16.13 -18.56 -15.57
N ALA A 502 14.84 -18.20 -15.47
CA ALA A 502 13.92 -18.81 -14.51
C ALA A 502 13.61 -20.26 -14.86
N GLN A 503 13.43 -20.59 -16.15
CA GLN A 503 13.27 -21.97 -16.62
C GLN A 503 14.49 -22.83 -16.29
N GLU A 504 15.70 -22.31 -16.51
CA GLU A 504 16.95 -23.00 -16.16
C GLU A 504 17.06 -23.25 -14.64
N LEU A 505 16.61 -22.28 -13.82
CA LEU A 505 16.60 -22.42 -12.36
C LEU A 505 15.57 -23.47 -11.90
N ILE A 506 14.35 -23.46 -12.48
CA ILE A 506 13.31 -24.46 -12.19
C ILE A 506 13.80 -25.86 -12.55
N ALA A 507 14.46 -26.03 -13.70
CA ALA A 507 15.05 -27.30 -14.08
C ALA A 507 16.08 -27.78 -13.05
N ARG A 508 17.02 -26.93 -12.63
CA ARG A 508 18.00 -27.28 -11.58
C ARG A 508 17.36 -27.62 -10.24
N THR A 509 16.33 -26.89 -9.83
CA THR A 509 15.60 -27.20 -8.58
C THR A 509 14.86 -28.52 -8.69
N THR A 510 14.32 -28.85 -9.87
CA THR A 510 13.65 -30.13 -10.12
C THR A 510 14.65 -31.29 -10.04
N ASP A 511 15.85 -31.12 -10.62
CA ASP A 511 16.93 -32.10 -10.52
C ASP A 511 17.39 -32.29 -9.05
N MET A 512 17.54 -31.19 -8.30
CA MET A 512 17.87 -31.26 -6.86
C MET A 512 16.79 -31.98 -6.05
N ASN A 513 15.51 -31.72 -6.32
CA ASN A 513 14.41 -32.40 -5.64
C ASN A 513 14.44 -33.91 -5.92
N SER A 514 14.68 -34.31 -7.18
CA SER A 514 14.85 -35.72 -7.53
C SER A 514 16.01 -36.36 -6.77
N MET A 515 17.14 -35.65 -6.64
CA MET A 515 18.29 -36.15 -5.86
C MET A 515 17.97 -36.26 -4.36
N CYS A 516 17.20 -35.33 -3.81
CA CYS A 516 16.73 -35.42 -2.42
C CYS A 516 15.79 -36.62 -2.21
N ASP A 517 14.89 -36.89 -3.15
CA ASP A 517 14.00 -38.05 -3.09
C ASP A 517 14.81 -39.37 -3.12
N ASP A 518 15.84 -39.46 -3.95
CA ASP A 518 16.75 -40.61 -3.98
C ASP A 518 17.47 -40.80 -2.64
N LEU A 519 18.01 -39.72 -2.05
CA LEU A 519 18.68 -39.76 -0.74
C LEU A 519 17.72 -40.11 0.41
N LEU A 520 16.47 -39.66 0.34
CA LEU A 520 15.44 -40.00 1.32
C LEU A 520 15.07 -41.48 1.22
N ASN A 521 14.96 -42.02 0.01
CA ASN A 521 14.72 -43.43 -0.22
C ASN A 521 15.88 -44.30 0.29
N GLU A 522 17.12 -43.89 0.05
CA GLU A 522 18.32 -44.56 0.59
C GLU A 522 18.34 -44.53 2.13
N SER A 523 18.04 -43.36 2.72
CA SER A 523 17.96 -43.20 4.18
C SER A 523 16.85 -44.06 4.79
N SER A 524 15.70 -44.16 4.13
CA SER A 524 14.58 -45.02 4.53
C SER A 524 14.97 -46.51 4.50
N ALA A 525 15.69 -46.95 3.46
CA ALA A 525 16.21 -48.31 3.39
C ALA A 525 17.21 -48.61 4.52
N SER A 526 18.15 -47.69 4.78
CA SER A 526 19.12 -47.80 5.88
C SER A 526 18.44 -47.86 7.26
N LEU A 527 17.41 -47.04 7.48
CA LEU A 527 16.64 -47.04 8.73
C LEU A 527 15.89 -48.37 8.93
N ASN A 528 15.32 -48.93 7.86
CA ASN A 528 14.67 -50.24 7.91
C ASN A 528 15.66 -51.37 8.26
N ASP A 529 16.89 -51.31 7.74
CA ASP A 529 17.94 -52.26 8.09
C ASP A 529 18.37 -52.14 9.56
N ILE A 530 18.52 -50.91 10.07
CA ILE A 530 18.80 -50.64 11.48
C ILE A 530 17.67 -51.17 12.37
N LEU A 531 16.41 -50.90 12.00
CA LEU A 531 15.24 -51.38 12.73
C LEU A 531 15.22 -52.92 12.78
N LYS A 532 15.46 -53.57 11.65
CA LYS A 532 15.53 -55.05 11.56
C LYS A 532 16.67 -55.62 12.40
N SER A 533 17.81 -54.95 12.45
CA SER A 533 18.94 -55.31 13.32
C SER A 533 18.57 -55.18 14.80
N HIS A 534 17.90 -54.09 15.18
CA HIS A 534 17.40 -53.87 16.54
C HIS A 534 16.36 -54.93 16.95
N MET A 535 15.43 -55.30 16.07
CA MET A 535 14.47 -56.36 16.35
C MET A 535 15.16 -57.70 16.60
N LYS A 536 16.17 -58.06 15.79
CA LYS A 536 16.99 -59.27 16.01
C LYS A 536 17.77 -59.22 17.32
N ALA A 537 18.31 -58.06 17.68
CA ALA A 537 19.00 -57.88 18.95
C ALA A 537 18.05 -58.05 20.13
N GLN A 538 16.83 -57.48 20.04
CA GLN A 538 15.79 -57.61 21.05
C GLN A 538 15.34 -59.07 21.22
N GLU A 539 15.19 -59.82 20.14
CA GLU A 539 14.90 -61.26 20.17
C GLU A 539 15.98 -62.02 20.96
N LYS A 540 17.26 -61.77 20.67
CA LYS A 540 18.39 -62.36 21.43
C LYS A 540 18.40 -61.94 22.89
N PHE A 541 18.03 -60.70 23.22
CA PHE A 541 17.93 -60.25 24.61
C PHE A 541 16.83 -60.98 25.37
N GLU A 542 15.69 -61.27 24.73
CA GLU A 542 14.63 -62.08 25.33
C GLU A 542 15.05 -63.56 25.51
N GLU A 543 15.81 -64.13 24.57
CA GLU A 543 16.44 -65.45 24.75
C GLU A 543 17.39 -65.47 25.95
N ILE A 544 18.25 -64.45 26.10
CA ILE A 544 19.15 -64.33 27.25
C ILE A 544 18.36 -64.14 28.55
N ARG A 545 17.31 -63.32 28.53
CA ARG A 545 16.46 -63.07 29.70
C ARG A 545 15.74 -64.32 30.17
N THR A 546 15.20 -65.10 29.23
CA THR A 546 14.57 -66.39 29.52
C THR A 546 15.59 -67.39 30.07
N TYR A 547 16.81 -67.45 29.52
CA TYR A 547 17.89 -68.27 30.05
C TYR A 547 18.27 -67.89 31.49
N ILE A 548 18.46 -66.59 31.79
CA ILE A 548 18.76 -66.09 33.14
C ILE A 548 17.62 -66.44 34.11
N SER A 549 16.36 -66.31 33.67
CA SER A 549 15.20 -66.66 34.49
C SER A 549 15.18 -68.16 34.86
N ILE A 550 15.48 -69.03 33.89
CA ILE A 550 15.62 -70.48 34.12
C ILE A 550 16.76 -70.76 35.11
N GLN A 551 17.94 -70.16 34.89
CA GLN A 551 19.09 -70.36 35.77
C GLN A 551 18.82 -69.87 37.21
N ARG A 552 18.15 -68.73 37.37
CA ARG A 552 17.73 -68.22 38.68
C ARG A 552 16.78 -69.18 39.37
N ARG A 553 15.83 -69.78 38.64
CA ARG A 553 14.91 -70.79 39.18
C ARG A 553 15.67 -72.05 39.61
N THR A 554 16.60 -72.54 38.80
CA THR A 554 17.45 -73.70 39.14
C THR A 554 18.31 -73.43 40.38
N ASN A 555 18.91 -72.24 40.48
CA ASN A 555 19.69 -71.84 41.66
C ASN A 555 18.83 -71.76 42.92
N HIS A 556 17.60 -71.23 42.83
CA HIS A 556 16.67 -71.23 43.96
C HIS A 556 16.30 -72.65 44.40
N ILE A 557 16.08 -73.58 43.46
CA ILE A 557 15.81 -74.99 43.77
C ILE A 557 17.02 -75.64 44.45
N LEU A 558 18.23 -75.41 43.94
CA LEU A 558 19.48 -75.92 44.55
C LEU A 558 19.69 -75.37 45.97
N ALA A 559 19.49 -74.06 46.17
CA ALA A 559 19.60 -73.44 47.49
C ALA A 559 18.56 -74.00 48.47
N PHE A 560 17.32 -74.22 48.00
CA PHE A 560 16.26 -74.83 48.80
C PHE A 560 16.59 -76.28 49.18
N CYS A 561 17.09 -77.09 48.25
CA CYS A 561 17.57 -78.44 48.54
C CYS A 561 18.72 -78.42 49.54
N GLY A 562 19.70 -77.53 49.37
CA GLY A 562 20.82 -77.36 50.31
C GLY A 562 20.36 -76.98 51.71
N PHE A 563 19.35 -76.12 51.82
CA PHE A 563 18.73 -75.75 53.10
C PHE A 563 18.04 -76.96 53.77
N ILE A 564 17.35 -77.81 53.01
CA ILE A 564 16.76 -79.06 53.54
C ILE A 564 17.85 -79.99 54.05
N PHE A 565 18.96 -80.17 53.31
CA PHE A 565 20.08 -80.99 53.76
C PHE A 565 20.72 -80.45 55.05
N LEU A 566 20.85 -79.13 55.18
CA LEU A 566 21.32 -78.48 56.41
C LEU A 566 20.40 -78.79 57.60
N ILE A 567 19.08 -78.67 57.40
CA ILE A 567 18.09 -79.00 58.45
C ILE A 567 18.22 -80.47 58.86
N LEU A 568 18.28 -81.40 57.90
CA LEU A 568 18.46 -82.83 58.18
C LEU A 568 19.77 -83.12 58.93
N TYR A 569 20.85 -82.42 58.57
CA TYR A 569 22.13 -82.51 59.26
C TYR A 569 22.01 -82.02 60.72
N CYS A 570 21.37 -80.88 60.96
CA CYS A 570 21.11 -80.37 62.31
C CYS A 570 20.28 -81.36 63.13
N PHE A 571 19.18 -81.90 62.58
CA PHE A 571 18.37 -82.92 63.27
C PHE A 571 19.18 -84.16 63.65
N ARG A 572 20.05 -84.63 62.76
CA ARG A 572 20.94 -85.76 63.05
C ARG A 572 21.94 -85.43 64.16
N LEU A 573 22.47 -84.21 64.18
CA LEU A 573 23.42 -83.75 65.19
C LEU A 573 22.76 -83.63 66.57
N PHE A 574 21.53 -83.11 66.63
CA PHE A 574 20.70 -83.10 67.84
C PHE A 574 20.38 -84.50 68.37
N HIS A 575 20.20 -85.49 67.48
CA HIS A 575 19.97 -86.88 67.90
C HIS A 575 21.24 -87.56 68.46
N ILE A 576 22.43 -87.17 68.00
CA ILE A 576 23.70 -87.76 68.43
C ILE A 576 24.19 -87.16 69.76
N TYR A 577 23.91 -85.88 70.00
CA TYR A 577 24.22 -85.20 71.26
C TYR A 577 22.93 -84.85 72.01
N PRO A 578 22.30 -85.80 72.73
CA PRO A 578 21.25 -85.45 73.67
C PRO A 578 21.87 -84.56 74.75
N PHE A 579 21.51 -83.28 74.74
CA PHE A 579 21.87 -82.32 75.78
C PHE A 579 21.49 -82.93 77.14
N ARG A 580 22.50 -83.12 77.98
CA ARG A 580 22.36 -83.60 79.36
C ARG A 580 22.52 -82.44 80.32
#